data_AF-A0A9Q8PHV2-F1
#
_entry.id   AF-A0A9Q8PHV2-F1
#
_cell.length_a   1.000
_cell.length_b   1.000
_cell.length_c   1.000
_cell.angle_alpha   90.00
_cell.angle_beta   90.00
_cell.angle_gamma   90.00
#
_symmetry.space_group_name_H-M   'P 1'
#
loop_
_entity.id
_entity.type
_entity.pdbx_description
1 polymer ?
#
loop_
_entity_poly.entity_id
_entity_poly.type
_entity_poly.pdbx_seq_one_letter_code
_entity_poly.pdbx_strand_id
1 'polypeptide(L)'
;MVQVPHLPEELLQSVFSNFERTELYDWDERVKRQMLRSICLLNKQCYRVAQPMLFATVDIQEGSGAVGKLLQATVREPRLATLVRVLRIESWRGFDDERTISTEEAKYLQDTAVPAPDILPPVANVHPILGTDLAGQLLADAIEGSGDIFCEGERQIPCPVLPLNVLRDIRLTYALIDAKGLKNLLLSSPCVETLSIEWGDSCVGSCELRYDELGDAIRICHANRSLHNLKSLTLDDRAAQDFAREDLDDEVFPPLGDLRVLSILQTLDVPQSALVGVDESLDADTDDSA
;
A
#
# COMPACT_ATOMS: atom_id res chain seq x y z
N MET A 1 27.80 25.89 -26.46
CA MET A 1 27.48 25.13 -25.24
C MET A 1 27.55 26.10 -24.07
N VAL A 2 26.42 26.41 -23.43
CA VAL A 2 26.39 27.28 -22.25
C VAL A 2 26.78 26.41 -21.05
N GLN A 3 27.89 26.70 -20.39
CA GLN A 3 28.23 26.05 -19.13
C GLN A 3 27.24 26.53 -18.07
N VAL A 4 26.40 25.61 -17.59
CA VAL A 4 25.53 25.88 -16.45
C VAL A 4 26.42 25.96 -15.21
N PRO A 5 26.39 27.06 -14.43
CA PRO A 5 27.18 27.16 -13.21
C PRO A 5 26.82 26.02 -12.25
N HIS A 6 27.84 25.32 -11.75
CA HIS A 6 27.65 24.29 -10.73
C HIS A 6 27.27 24.94 -9.41
N LEU A 7 26.01 24.78 -9.01
CA LEU A 7 25.54 25.19 -7.69
C LEU A 7 26.03 24.16 -6.64
N PRO A 8 26.50 24.58 -5.46
CA PRO A 8 26.77 23.69 -4.34
C PRO A 8 25.56 22.82 -3.98
N GLU A 9 25.81 21.57 -3.58
CA GLU A 9 24.76 20.58 -3.29
C GLU A 9 23.92 20.98 -2.08
N GLU A 10 24.52 21.66 -1.11
CA GLU A 10 23.86 22.17 0.10
C GLU A 10 22.82 23.24 -0.24
N LEU A 11 23.10 24.07 -1.26
CA LEU A 11 22.14 25.07 -1.74
C LEU A 11 20.98 24.40 -2.49
N LEU A 12 21.24 23.37 -3.30
CA LEU A 12 20.19 22.59 -3.95
C LEU A 12 19.30 21.88 -2.91
N GLN A 13 19.90 21.26 -1.89
CA GLN A 13 19.17 20.65 -0.79
C GLN A 13 18.32 21.67 -0.03
N SER A 14 18.85 22.87 0.22
CA SER A 14 18.09 23.94 0.87
C SER A 14 16.91 24.40 0.02
N VAL A 15 17.11 24.58 -1.30
CA VAL A 15 16.03 24.92 -2.23
C VAL A 15 14.95 23.84 -2.21
N PHE A 16 15.30 22.55 -2.34
CA PHE A 16 14.30 21.49 -2.34
C PHE A 16 13.64 21.26 -0.97
N SER A 17 14.36 21.47 0.14
CA SER A 17 13.76 21.40 1.47
C SER A 17 12.70 22.48 1.68
N ASN A 18 12.83 23.62 0.99
CA ASN A 18 11.77 24.63 0.99
C ASN A 18 10.55 24.16 0.19
N PHE A 19 10.70 23.39 -0.90
CA PHE A 19 9.55 22.78 -1.60
C PHE A 19 8.72 21.84 -0.72
N GLU A 20 9.33 21.17 0.26
CA GLU A 20 8.60 20.36 1.24
C GLU A 20 7.90 21.21 2.31
N ARG A 21 8.55 22.26 2.80
CA ARG A 21 8.02 23.12 3.89
C ARG A 21 6.94 24.11 3.45
N THR A 22 6.79 24.30 2.14
CA THR A 22 5.86 25.28 1.60
C THR A 22 4.44 24.72 1.63
N GLU A 23 3.91 24.45 2.82
CA GLU A 23 2.45 24.30 3.04
C GLU A 23 1.72 25.65 2.89
N LEU A 24 2.49 26.76 2.90
CA LEU A 24 2.00 28.13 2.81
C LEU A 24 1.39 28.52 1.46
N TYR A 25 1.72 27.79 0.41
CA TYR A 25 1.10 27.98 -0.90
C TYR A 25 0.48 26.65 -1.30
N ASP A 26 -0.82 26.66 -1.56
CA ASP A 26 -1.61 25.53 -2.02
C ASP A 26 -1.23 25.16 -3.47
N TRP A 27 0.02 24.73 -3.65
CA TRP A 27 0.51 24.26 -4.94
C TRP A 27 -0.03 22.86 -5.12
N ASP A 28 -0.71 22.66 -6.25
CA ASP A 28 -1.07 21.33 -6.72
C ASP A 28 0.20 20.44 -6.71
N GLU A 29 0.16 19.33 -5.97
CA GLU A 29 1.24 18.36 -5.85
C GLU A 29 1.67 17.80 -7.23
N ARG A 30 0.79 17.85 -8.24
CA ARG A 30 1.12 17.53 -9.63
C ARG A 30 2.12 18.53 -10.21
N VAL A 31 1.93 19.83 -9.96
CA VAL A 31 2.83 20.89 -10.42
C VAL A 31 4.20 20.77 -9.75
N LYS A 32 4.22 20.52 -8.44
CA LYS A 32 5.45 20.31 -7.68
C LYS A 32 6.23 19.10 -8.21
N ARG A 33 5.56 17.98 -8.48
CA ARG A 33 6.21 16.79 -9.07
C ARG A 33 6.69 17.02 -10.50
N GLN A 34 5.91 17.74 -11.31
CA GLN A 34 6.34 18.11 -12.66
C GLN A 34 7.61 18.97 -12.61
N MET A 35 7.68 19.93 -11.68
CA MET A 35 8.85 20.77 -11.48
C MET A 35 10.07 19.96 -11.02
N LEU A 36 9.91 19.08 -10.02
CA LEU A 36 10.98 18.19 -9.57
C LEU A 36 11.47 17.28 -10.71
N ARG A 37 10.56 16.74 -11.51
CA ARG A 37 10.90 15.94 -12.70
C ARG A 37 11.70 16.77 -13.70
N SER A 38 11.29 18.00 -14.00
CA SER A 38 12.05 18.91 -14.88
C SER A 38 13.44 19.19 -14.33
N ILE A 39 13.58 19.36 -13.00
CA ILE A 39 14.86 19.62 -12.36
C ILE A 39 15.78 18.39 -12.39
N CYS A 40 15.24 17.20 -12.16
CA CYS A 40 15.96 15.93 -12.31
C CYS A 40 16.56 15.75 -13.72
N LEU A 41 15.93 16.32 -14.75
CA LEU A 41 16.40 16.26 -16.13
C LEU A 41 17.50 17.28 -16.47
N LEU A 42 17.76 18.28 -15.61
CA LEU A 42 18.75 19.33 -15.90
C LEU A 42 20.19 18.80 -15.85
N ASN A 43 20.54 18.04 -14.81
CA ASN A 43 21.87 17.43 -14.65
C ASN A 43 21.88 16.32 -13.57
N LYS A 44 22.97 15.54 -13.53
CA LYS A 44 23.14 14.42 -12.59
C LYS A 44 23.14 14.82 -11.10
N GLN A 45 23.63 16.01 -10.78
CA GLN A 45 23.65 16.52 -9.41
C GLN A 45 22.22 16.84 -8.95
N CYS A 46 21.45 17.58 -9.77
CA CYS A 46 20.04 17.83 -9.51
C CYS A 46 19.25 16.53 -9.37
N TYR A 47 19.49 15.54 -10.25
CA TYR A 47 18.89 14.21 -10.12
C TYR A 47 19.17 13.59 -8.75
N ARG A 48 20.44 13.48 -8.35
CA ARG A 48 20.83 12.86 -7.06
C ARG A 48 20.15 13.53 -5.86
N VAL A 49 20.05 14.85 -5.87
CA VAL A 49 19.51 15.61 -4.74
C VAL A 49 17.97 15.62 -4.73
N ALA A 50 17.33 15.72 -5.89
CA ALA A 50 15.87 15.78 -6.00
C ALA A 50 15.21 14.39 -5.98
N GLN A 51 15.94 13.32 -6.30
CA GLN A 51 15.42 11.96 -6.37
C GLN A 51 14.72 11.50 -5.07
N PRO A 52 15.29 11.66 -3.86
CA PRO A 52 14.59 11.29 -2.62
C PRO A 52 13.24 12.00 -2.45
N MET A 53 13.13 13.24 -2.92
CA MET A 53 11.91 14.05 -2.80
C MET A 53 10.89 13.70 -3.86
N LEU A 54 11.36 13.37 -5.07
CA LEU A 54 10.49 12.91 -6.16
C LEU A 54 9.82 11.57 -5.80
N PHE A 55 10.55 10.66 -5.16
CA PHE A 55 10.04 9.34 -4.78
C PHE A 55 9.46 9.28 -3.37
N ALA A 56 9.62 10.32 -2.54
CA ALA A 56 9.09 10.36 -1.18
C ALA A 56 7.57 10.15 -1.14
N THR A 57 6.85 10.71 -2.10
CA THR A 57 5.40 10.55 -2.24
C THR A 57 5.08 9.94 -3.60
N VAL A 58 4.58 8.71 -3.58
CA VAL A 58 4.06 8.03 -4.76
C VAL A 58 2.55 8.15 -4.74
N ASP A 59 1.99 8.68 -5.82
CA ASP A 59 0.56 8.91 -5.96
C ASP A 59 0.13 8.28 -7.27
N ILE A 60 -0.80 7.34 -7.17
CA ILE A 60 -1.32 6.56 -8.27
C ILE A 60 -2.78 6.92 -8.39
N GLN A 61 -3.08 7.88 -9.25
CA GLN A 61 -4.43 8.42 -9.37
C GLN A 61 -5.35 7.54 -10.23
N GLU A 62 -4.81 6.86 -11.26
CA GLU A 62 -5.62 6.00 -12.13
C GLU A 62 -4.82 4.81 -12.70
N GLY A 63 -5.42 3.62 -12.63
CA GLY A 63 -5.03 2.43 -13.38
C GLY A 63 -4.19 1.40 -12.63
N SER A 64 -4.68 0.16 -12.56
CA SER A 64 -3.97 -1.01 -12.00
C SER A 64 -2.57 -1.21 -12.61
N GLY A 65 -2.40 -0.84 -13.87
CA GLY A 65 -1.11 -0.91 -14.57
C GLY A 65 -0.02 0.00 -14.00
N ALA A 66 -0.37 1.11 -13.35
CA ALA A 66 0.61 2.01 -12.73
C ALA A 66 1.17 1.41 -11.43
N VAL A 67 0.31 0.78 -10.62
CA VAL A 67 0.73 0.01 -9.43
C VAL A 67 1.66 -1.11 -9.85
N GLY A 68 1.28 -1.92 -10.84
CA GLY A 68 2.12 -3.01 -11.35
C GLY A 68 3.49 -2.52 -11.83
N LYS A 69 3.54 -1.38 -12.53
CA LYS A 69 4.80 -0.75 -12.96
C LYS A 69 5.62 -0.22 -11.80
N LEU A 70 4.99 0.35 -10.78
CA LEU A 70 5.68 0.79 -9.56
C LEU A 70 6.30 -0.41 -8.85
N LEU A 71 5.50 -1.44 -8.60
CA LEU A 71 5.96 -2.68 -7.98
C LEU A 71 7.13 -3.25 -8.79
N GLN A 72 6.98 -3.38 -10.11
CA GLN A 72 8.05 -3.84 -10.99
C GLN A 72 9.30 -2.95 -10.93
N ALA A 73 9.15 -1.62 -10.88
CA ALA A 73 10.26 -0.69 -10.76
C ALA A 73 10.97 -0.85 -9.41
N THR A 74 10.22 -1.04 -8.31
CA THR A 74 10.78 -1.28 -6.98
C THR A 74 11.49 -2.62 -6.85
N VAL A 75 11.07 -3.63 -7.62
CA VAL A 75 11.76 -4.92 -7.73
C VAL A 75 13.08 -4.78 -8.46
N ARG A 76 13.05 -4.07 -9.60
CA ARG A 76 14.22 -3.82 -10.43
C ARG A 76 15.23 -2.92 -9.71
N GLU A 77 14.75 -1.96 -8.93
CA GLU A 77 15.57 -1.02 -8.17
C GLU A 77 15.10 -0.89 -6.71
N PRO A 78 15.48 -1.82 -5.82
CA PRO A 78 15.07 -1.81 -4.41
C PRO A 78 15.46 -0.52 -3.67
N ARG A 79 16.52 0.16 -4.12
CA ARG A 79 16.96 1.44 -3.56
C ARG A 79 15.88 2.53 -3.70
N LEU A 80 15.12 2.54 -4.80
CA LEU A 80 14.02 3.48 -4.98
C LEU A 80 12.89 3.23 -3.99
N ALA A 81 12.59 1.96 -3.71
CA ALA A 81 11.57 1.58 -2.74
C ALA A 81 11.87 2.16 -1.34
N THR A 82 13.14 2.21 -0.95
CA THR A 82 13.55 2.79 0.34
C THR A 82 13.34 4.31 0.44
N LEU A 83 13.12 4.99 -0.69
CA LEU A 83 12.84 6.43 -0.72
C LEU A 83 11.35 6.72 -0.54
N VAL A 84 10.46 5.76 -0.80
CA VAL A 84 9.01 5.94 -0.71
C VAL A 84 8.59 6.00 0.76
N ARG A 85 8.01 7.13 1.17
CA ARG A 85 7.52 7.37 2.54
C ARG A 85 6.00 7.42 2.61
N VAL A 86 5.39 7.98 1.58
CA VAL A 86 3.94 8.17 1.43
C VAL A 86 3.51 7.44 0.17
N LEU A 87 2.55 6.53 0.32
CA LEU A 87 1.91 5.84 -0.79
C LEU A 87 0.43 6.21 -0.80
N ARG A 88 0.02 6.88 -1.88
CA ARG A 88 -1.37 7.24 -2.16
C ARG A 88 -1.80 6.47 -3.39
N ILE A 89 -2.84 5.67 -3.27
CA ILE A 89 -3.49 5.07 -4.43
C ILE A 89 -4.95 5.48 -4.43
N GLU A 90 -5.35 6.20 -5.47
CA GLU A 90 -6.74 6.47 -5.78
C GLU A 90 -7.24 5.34 -6.70
N SER A 91 -8.44 4.84 -6.44
CA SER A 91 -9.10 3.80 -7.24
C SER A 91 -8.29 2.48 -7.32
N TRP A 92 -7.97 1.89 -6.17
CA TRP A 92 -7.36 0.55 -6.14
C TRP A 92 -8.37 -0.50 -6.57
N ARG A 93 -8.31 -0.88 -7.85
CA ARG A 93 -8.96 -2.09 -8.35
C ARG A 93 -8.04 -3.27 -8.05
N GLY A 94 -8.54 -4.26 -7.33
CA GLY A 94 -7.83 -5.51 -7.07
C GLY A 94 -7.29 -6.14 -8.37
N PHE A 95 -6.35 -7.07 -8.23
CA PHE A 95 -5.79 -7.80 -9.39
C PHE A 95 -6.78 -8.80 -10.02
N ASP A 96 -8.04 -8.81 -9.60
CA ASP A 96 -9.10 -9.76 -10.01
C ASP A 96 -9.60 -9.57 -11.45
N ASP A 97 -8.89 -8.80 -12.27
CA ASP A 97 -9.11 -8.90 -13.71
C ASP A 97 -8.57 -10.29 -14.10
N GLU A 98 -9.48 -11.24 -14.32
CA GLU A 98 -9.29 -12.58 -14.94
C GLU A 98 -8.62 -12.53 -16.33
N ARG A 99 -7.97 -11.43 -16.67
CA ARG A 99 -6.85 -11.42 -17.60
C ARG A 99 -5.76 -12.30 -17.01
N THR A 100 -5.92 -13.60 -17.24
CA THR A 100 -4.81 -14.50 -17.51
C THR A 100 -3.79 -13.69 -18.29
N ILE A 101 -2.72 -13.26 -17.61
CA ILE A 101 -1.56 -12.66 -18.24
C ILE A 101 -1.23 -13.65 -19.35
N SER A 102 -1.44 -13.24 -20.60
CA SER A 102 -1.23 -14.14 -21.71
C SER A 102 0.17 -14.73 -21.55
N THR A 103 0.35 -16.00 -21.87
CA THR A 103 1.64 -16.69 -21.69
C THR A 103 2.78 -15.92 -22.41
N GLU A 104 2.45 -15.07 -23.38
CA GLU A 104 3.34 -14.16 -24.08
C GLU A 104 3.75 -12.91 -23.26
N GLU A 105 2.86 -12.29 -22.48
CA GLU A 105 3.21 -11.16 -21.60
C GLU A 105 4.10 -11.60 -20.43
N ALA A 106 3.84 -12.78 -19.85
CA ALA A 106 4.70 -13.37 -18.82
C ALA A 106 6.12 -13.66 -19.36
N LYS A 107 6.22 -14.06 -20.63
CA LYS A 107 7.49 -14.30 -21.33
C LYS A 107 8.23 -12.99 -21.65
N TYR A 108 7.51 -11.94 -22.04
CA TYR A 108 8.08 -10.59 -22.25
C TYR A 108 8.65 -9.97 -20.96
N LEU A 109 8.04 -10.27 -19.81
CA LEU A 109 8.54 -9.85 -18.49
C LEU A 109 9.81 -10.60 -18.07
N GLN A 110 10.00 -11.84 -18.52
CA GLN A 110 11.24 -12.61 -18.34
C GLN A 110 12.36 -12.14 -19.29
N ASP A 111 12.04 -11.83 -20.54
CA ASP A 111 13.02 -11.45 -21.56
C ASP A 111 13.50 -9.98 -21.46
N THR A 112 12.78 -9.12 -20.72
CA THR A 112 13.17 -7.71 -20.49
C THR A 112 14.01 -7.48 -19.23
N ALA A 113 14.50 -8.54 -18.59
CA ALA A 113 15.55 -8.46 -17.58
C ALA A 113 16.88 -8.08 -18.25
N VAL A 114 17.05 -6.79 -18.54
CA VAL A 114 18.31 -6.24 -19.02
C VAL A 114 19.36 -6.41 -17.90
N PRO A 115 20.52 -7.05 -18.16
CA PRO A 115 21.59 -7.09 -17.18
C PRO A 115 21.98 -5.66 -16.80
N ALA A 116 22.00 -5.37 -15.50
CA ALA A 116 22.35 -4.06 -14.98
C ALA A 116 23.68 -3.58 -15.59
N PRO A 117 23.80 -2.32 -16.02
CA PRO A 117 25.08 -1.80 -16.47
C PRO A 117 26.08 -1.88 -15.32
N ASP A 118 27.27 -2.43 -15.61
CA ASP A 118 28.39 -2.53 -14.68
C ASP A 118 28.69 -1.17 -14.03
N ILE A 119 28.22 -0.99 -12.79
CA ILE A 119 28.57 0.15 -11.94
C ILE A 119 29.25 -0.40 -10.68
N LEU A 120 30.58 -0.25 -10.69
CA LEU A 120 31.56 -0.27 -9.60
C LEU A 120 31.88 -1.62 -8.90
N PRO A 121 33.16 -1.84 -8.53
CA PRO A 121 33.63 -3.11 -7.99
C PRO A 121 33.12 -3.39 -6.56
N PRO A 122 33.05 -4.67 -6.15
CA PRO A 122 32.47 -5.08 -4.88
C PRO A 122 33.38 -4.73 -3.71
N VAL A 123 32.80 -4.12 -2.68
CA VAL A 123 33.40 -4.11 -1.33
C VAL A 123 33.11 -5.48 -0.71
N ALA A 124 34.18 -6.23 -0.47
CA ALA A 124 34.13 -7.56 0.09
C ALA A 124 33.70 -7.57 1.56
N ASN A 125 33.09 -8.70 1.95
CA ASN A 125 32.83 -9.22 3.30
C ASN A 125 31.44 -8.97 3.90
N VAL A 126 30.50 -9.85 3.57
CA VAL A 126 29.48 -10.34 4.51
C VAL A 126 29.27 -11.85 4.25
N HIS A 127 29.48 -12.67 5.29
CA HIS A 127 29.24 -14.11 5.27
C HIS A 127 27.73 -14.44 5.34
N PRO A 128 27.25 -15.55 4.75
CA PRO A 128 25.86 -15.95 4.85
C PRO A 128 25.59 -16.65 6.19
N ILE A 129 24.57 -16.20 6.93
CA ILE A 129 23.99 -16.96 8.03
C ILE A 129 22.85 -17.79 7.43
N LEU A 130 23.05 -19.11 7.39
CA LEU A 130 21.99 -20.09 7.19
C LEU A 130 21.12 -20.18 8.45
N GLY A 131 19.80 -20.13 8.30
CA GLY A 131 18.84 -20.33 9.39
C GLY A 131 17.39 -20.27 8.93
N THR A 132 16.89 -21.42 8.45
CA THR A 132 15.50 -21.94 8.54
C THR A 132 14.29 -21.04 8.23
N ASP A 133 13.71 -21.27 7.04
CA ASP A 133 12.36 -21.84 6.86
C ASP A 133 11.20 -21.29 7.71
N LEU A 134 10.84 -20.02 7.48
CA LEU A 134 9.54 -19.45 7.88
C LEU A 134 8.99 -18.42 6.87
N ALA A 135 9.86 -17.91 5.99
CA ALA A 135 9.50 -16.93 4.95
C ALA A 135 8.81 -17.56 3.71
N GLY A 136 8.86 -18.89 3.56
CA GLY A 136 8.22 -19.60 2.44
C GLY A 136 6.74 -19.94 2.66
N GLN A 137 6.29 -20.04 3.91
CA GLN A 137 4.92 -20.45 4.26
C GLN A 137 3.93 -19.28 4.33
N LEU A 138 4.39 -18.08 4.70
CA LEU A 138 3.54 -16.89 4.78
C LEU A 138 3.09 -16.33 3.42
N LEU A 139 3.64 -16.86 2.31
CA LEU A 139 3.36 -16.40 0.95
C LEU A 139 2.42 -17.32 0.17
N ALA A 140 2.16 -18.54 0.64
CA ALA A 140 1.18 -19.45 0.02
C ALA A 140 -0.26 -19.02 0.38
N ASP A 141 -0.49 -18.64 1.63
CA ASP A 141 -1.83 -18.28 2.09
C ASP A 141 -2.32 -16.94 1.53
N ALA A 142 -1.44 -16.07 1.02
CA ALA A 142 -1.81 -14.78 0.45
C ALA A 142 -2.49 -14.88 -0.94
N ILE A 143 -2.39 -16.03 -1.62
CA ILE A 143 -2.88 -16.22 -2.99
C ILE A 143 -4.18 -17.05 -3.05
N GLU A 144 -4.53 -17.80 -1.98
CA GLU A 144 -5.75 -18.62 -1.97
C GLU A 144 -6.88 -18.03 -1.12
N GLY A 145 -7.95 -17.60 -1.77
CA GLY A 145 -9.23 -17.20 -1.18
C GLY A 145 -9.97 -16.30 -2.16
N SER A 146 -10.98 -16.72 -2.92
CA SER A 146 -11.86 -17.88 -2.78
C SER A 146 -12.37 -18.38 -4.15
N GLY A 147 -12.43 -19.71 -4.34
CA GLY A 147 -13.07 -20.37 -5.49
C GLY A 147 -12.31 -21.60 -6.01
N ASP A 148 -12.87 -22.80 -5.83
CA ASP A 148 -12.36 -24.10 -6.29
C ASP A 148 -11.79 -24.09 -7.72
N ILE A 149 -10.46 -24.10 -7.89
CA ILE A 149 -9.80 -24.60 -9.11
C ILE A 149 -8.50 -25.32 -8.73
N PHE A 150 -8.49 -26.63 -8.91
CA PHE A 150 -7.25 -27.40 -9.05
C PHE A 150 -6.50 -26.94 -10.30
N CYS A 151 -5.31 -26.36 -10.13
CA CYS A 151 -4.34 -26.18 -11.20
C CYS A 151 -3.08 -26.99 -10.88
N GLU A 152 -2.95 -28.16 -11.53
CA GLU A 152 -1.69 -28.89 -11.62
C GLU A 152 -0.65 -28.01 -12.34
N GLY A 153 0.40 -27.57 -11.62
CA GLY A 153 1.49 -26.82 -12.23
C GLY A 153 2.27 -25.95 -11.27
N GLU A 154 3.03 -26.57 -10.36
CA GLU A 154 3.96 -25.92 -9.44
C GLU A 154 5.02 -25.09 -10.18
N ARG A 155 4.83 -23.77 -10.31
CA ARG A 155 5.94 -22.79 -10.39
C ARG A 155 5.57 -21.50 -9.66
N GLN A 156 5.97 -21.43 -8.40
CA GLN A 156 6.01 -20.20 -7.60
C GLN A 156 6.78 -19.10 -8.33
N ILE A 157 6.11 -17.99 -8.62
CA ILE A 157 6.77 -16.72 -8.90
C ILE A 157 6.96 -16.04 -7.53
N PRO A 158 8.20 -15.79 -7.07
CA PRO A 158 8.41 -15.13 -5.79
C PRO A 158 7.84 -13.71 -5.84
N CYS A 159 6.78 -13.46 -5.07
CA CYS A 159 6.30 -12.11 -4.84
C CYS A 159 7.42 -11.33 -4.12
N PRO A 160 7.84 -10.19 -4.67
CA PRO A 160 8.98 -9.47 -4.15
C PRO A 160 8.61 -8.82 -2.82
N VAL A 161 9.30 -9.25 -1.76
CA VAL A 161 9.30 -8.57 -0.46
C VAL A 161 9.90 -7.19 -0.67
N LEU A 162 9.05 -6.18 -0.81
CA LEU A 162 9.51 -4.80 -0.88
C LEU A 162 10.15 -4.45 0.47
N PRO A 163 11.33 -3.81 0.49
CA PRO A 163 11.89 -3.26 1.71
C PRO A 163 11.08 -2.00 2.10
N LEU A 164 9.79 -2.15 2.45
CA LEU A 164 8.91 -1.05 2.88
C LEU A 164 9.14 -0.68 4.35
N ASN A 165 10.35 -0.90 4.86
CA ASN A 165 10.79 -0.49 6.18
C ASN A 165 10.83 1.05 6.34
N VAL A 166 10.33 1.80 5.36
CA VAL A 166 10.33 3.27 5.34
C VAL A 166 8.94 3.84 5.08
N LEU A 167 7.94 3.03 4.68
CA LEU A 167 6.57 3.50 4.53
C LEU A 167 6.02 3.90 5.90
N ARG A 168 5.56 5.15 5.99
CA ARG A 168 4.99 5.73 7.22
C ARG A 168 3.54 6.14 7.05
N ASP A 169 3.13 6.52 5.84
CA ASP A 169 1.77 6.96 5.55
C ASP A 169 1.24 6.17 4.35
N ILE A 170 0.17 5.40 4.60
CA ILE A 170 -0.53 4.60 3.59
C ILE A 170 -1.95 5.14 3.51
N ARG A 171 -2.33 5.61 2.32
CA ARG A 171 -3.70 6.07 2.04
C ARG A 171 -4.23 5.37 0.81
N LEU A 172 -5.29 4.61 1.04
CA LEU A 172 -6.01 3.88 0.01
C LEU A 172 -7.38 4.55 -0.12
N THR A 173 -7.69 5.08 -1.30
CA THR A 173 -8.95 5.76 -1.60
C THR A 173 -9.68 4.97 -2.67
N TYR A 174 -10.98 4.72 -2.47
CA TYR A 174 -11.79 3.83 -3.32
C TYR A 174 -11.13 2.46 -3.51
N ALA A 175 -10.69 1.85 -2.41
CA ALA A 175 -9.98 0.58 -2.45
C ALA A 175 -10.88 -0.62 -2.18
N LEU A 176 -10.58 -1.73 -2.85
CA LEU A 176 -11.12 -3.05 -2.52
C LEU A 176 -10.03 -3.84 -1.80
N ILE A 177 -10.06 -3.82 -0.47
CA ILE A 177 -9.10 -4.54 0.36
C ILE A 177 -9.85 -5.26 1.49
N ASP A 178 -9.68 -6.58 1.54
CA ASP A 178 -10.21 -7.46 2.57
C ASP A 178 -9.24 -7.57 3.77
N ALA A 179 -9.63 -8.32 4.80
CA ALA A 179 -8.80 -8.53 5.98
C ALA A 179 -7.44 -9.17 5.66
N LYS A 180 -7.42 -10.08 4.69
CA LYS A 180 -6.21 -10.78 4.25
C LYS A 180 -5.25 -9.85 3.52
N GLY A 181 -5.75 -9.06 2.57
CA GLY A 181 -5.01 -8.02 1.87
C GLY A 181 -4.44 -6.98 2.84
N LEU A 182 -5.25 -6.55 3.82
CA LEU A 182 -4.81 -5.64 4.88
C LEU A 182 -3.66 -6.24 5.70
N LYS A 183 -3.81 -7.50 6.16
CA LYS A 183 -2.76 -8.21 6.90
C LYS A 183 -1.45 -8.24 6.12
N ASN A 184 -1.49 -8.60 4.85
CA ASN A 184 -0.30 -8.68 3.99
C ASN A 184 0.37 -7.31 3.79
N LEU A 185 -0.44 -6.27 3.57
CA LEU A 185 0.03 -4.89 3.45
C LEU A 185 0.76 -4.43 4.73
N LEU A 186 0.18 -4.72 5.89
CA LEU A 186 0.72 -4.34 7.19
C LEU A 186 1.95 -5.14 7.59
N LEU A 187 2.01 -6.44 7.29
CA LEU A 187 3.20 -7.26 7.49
C LEU A 187 4.38 -6.79 6.63
N SER A 188 4.08 -6.27 5.44
CA SER A 188 5.10 -5.73 4.55
C SER A 188 5.59 -4.35 4.98
N SER A 189 4.84 -3.62 5.82
CA SER A 189 5.07 -2.19 6.14
C SER A 189 5.24 -1.93 7.65
N PRO A 190 6.33 -2.42 8.30
CA PRO A 190 6.48 -2.40 9.77
C PRO A 190 6.72 -1.02 10.40
N CYS A 191 6.90 0.01 9.56
CA CYS A 191 7.14 1.38 10.00
C CYS A 191 5.93 2.30 9.79
N VAL A 192 4.76 1.74 9.46
CA VAL A 192 3.55 2.52 9.23
C VAL A 192 3.15 3.29 10.49
N GLU A 193 2.95 4.59 10.34
CA GLU A 193 2.49 5.52 11.38
C GLU A 193 1.05 5.96 11.13
N THR A 194 0.62 6.05 9.88
CA THR A 194 -0.72 6.43 9.46
C THR A 194 -1.23 5.43 8.43
N LEU A 195 -2.39 4.85 8.70
CA LEU A 195 -3.14 4.01 7.77
C LEU A 195 -4.52 4.63 7.59
N SER A 196 -4.87 4.94 6.35
CA SER A 196 -6.19 5.43 5.95
C SER A 196 -6.72 4.57 4.81
N ILE A 197 -7.90 3.98 5.01
CA ILE A 197 -8.57 3.16 4.00
C ILE A 197 -9.97 3.71 3.83
N GLU A 198 -10.28 4.13 2.61
CA GLU A 198 -11.61 4.47 2.16
C GLU A 198 -12.02 3.42 1.12
N TRP A 199 -13.02 2.60 1.46
CA TRP A 199 -13.47 1.54 0.57
C TRP A 199 -14.28 2.11 -0.59
N GLY A 200 -14.10 1.51 -1.77
CA GLY A 200 -14.87 1.88 -2.96
C GLY A 200 -16.30 1.39 -2.91
N ASP A 201 -17.15 1.93 -3.79
CA ASP A 201 -18.54 1.50 -3.99
C ASP A 201 -18.65 0.31 -4.98
N SER A 202 -19.88 -0.11 -5.27
CA SER A 202 -20.20 -1.20 -6.21
C SER A 202 -19.73 -0.98 -7.64
N CYS A 203 -19.39 0.26 -8.02
CA CYS A 203 -18.80 0.54 -9.33
C CYS A 203 -17.32 0.15 -9.41
N VAL A 204 -16.64 -0.08 -8.27
CA VAL A 204 -15.24 -0.52 -8.22
C VAL A 204 -15.13 -2.05 -8.26
N GLY A 205 -16.02 -2.77 -7.58
CA GLY A 205 -16.09 -4.25 -7.51
C GLY A 205 -16.57 -4.74 -6.13
N SER A 206 -16.89 -6.02 -5.98
CA SER A 206 -17.39 -6.58 -4.72
C SER A 206 -16.28 -6.80 -3.69
N CYS A 207 -16.47 -6.36 -2.45
CA CYS A 207 -15.59 -6.66 -1.33
C CYS A 207 -16.44 -6.92 -0.08
N GLU A 208 -16.27 -8.09 0.53
CA GLU A 208 -16.93 -8.42 1.79
C GLU A 208 -16.21 -7.72 2.94
N LEU A 209 -16.86 -6.70 3.51
CA LEU A 209 -16.28 -5.91 4.58
C LEU A 209 -16.65 -6.48 5.95
N ARG A 210 -15.72 -7.22 6.55
CA ARG A 210 -15.88 -7.81 7.89
C ARG A 210 -14.96 -7.16 8.92
N TYR A 211 -15.52 -6.37 9.83
CA TYR A 211 -14.72 -5.62 10.81
C TYR A 211 -14.01 -6.52 11.82
N ASP A 212 -14.63 -7.59 12.29
CA ASP A 212 -13.97 -8.57 13.16
C ASP A 212 -12.66 -9.09 12.55
N GLU A 213 -12.71 -9.47 11.28
CA GLU A 213 -11.56 -9.99 10.54
C GLU A 213 -10.48 -8.91 10.32
N LEU A 214 -10.87 -7.68 10.01
CA LEU A 214 -9.95 -6.55 9.92
C LEU A 214 -9.27 -6.29 11.27
N GLY A 215 -10.04 -6.37 12.36
CA GLY A 215 -9.53 -6.26 13.72
C GLY A 215 -8.53 -7.34 14.07
N ASP A 216 -8.80 -8.58 13.68
CA ASP A 216 -7.89 -9.71 13.87
C ASP A 216 -6.60 -9.55 13.06
N ALA A 217 -6.69 -9.11 11.80
CA ALA A 217 -5.54 -8.78 10.98
C ALA A 217 -4.64 -7.75 11.68
N ILE A 218 -5.21 -6.67 12.20
CA ILE A 218 -4.49 -5.62 12.95
C ILE A 218 -3.83 -6.22 14.20
N ARG A 219 -4.55 -7.00 15.00
CA ARG A 219 -4.02 -7.64 16.22
C ARG A 219 -2.86 -8.59 15.91
N ILE A 220 -2.97 -9.40 14.86
CA ILE A 220 -1.92 -10.32 14.40
C ILE A 220 -0.68 -9.54 13.96
N CYS A 221 -0.85 -8.48 13.15
CA CYS A 221 0.25 -7.63 12.71
C CYS A 221 0.94 -6.91 13.88
N HIS A 222 0.17 -6.48 14.89
CA HIS A 222 0.72 -5.92 16.12
C HIS A 222 1.52 -6.96 16.93
N ALA A 223 1.00 -8.18 17.09
CA ALA A 223 1.72 -9.28 17.75
C ALA A 223 3.06 -9.60 17.07
N ASN A 224 3.12 -9.46 15.74
CA ASN A 224 4.32 -9.58 14.92
C ASN A 224 5.23 -8.34 14.93
N ARG A 225 4.95 -7.36 15.80
CA ARG A 225 5.68 -6.08 15.94
C ARG A 225 5.65 -5.20 14.69
N SER A 226 4.72 -5.42 13.75
CA SER A 226 4.61 -4.60 12.53
C SER A 226 3.91 -3.25 12.77
N LEU A 227 3.08 -3.15 13.82
CA LEU A 227 2.25 -1.96 14.07
C LEU A 227 2.64 -1.14 15.31
N HIS A 228 3.87 -1.30 15.80
CA HIS A 228 4.33 -0.61 17.01
C HIS A 228 4.51 0.91 16.83
N ASN A 229 4.41 1.42 15.60
CA ASN A 229 4.50 2.85 15.27
C ASN A 229 3.16 3.46 14.81
N LEU A 230 2.08 2.68 14.73
CA LEU A 230 0.79 3.13 14.23
C LEU A 230 0.16 4.15 15.19
N LYS A 231 0.07 5.41 14.76
CA LYS A 231 -0.49 6.55 15.50
C LYS A 231 -1.89 6.93 15.02
N SER A 232 -2.19 6.71 13.75
CA SER A 232 -3.48 7.06 13.15
C SER A 232 -4.04 5.89 12.35
N LEU A 233 -5.27 5.50 12.64
CA LEU A 233 -6.03 4.50 11.91
C LEU A 233 -7.36 5.11 11.47
N THR A 234 -7.57 5.16 10.16
CA THR A 234 -8.82 5.61 9.55
C THR A 234 -9.39 4.50 8.68
N LEU A 235 -10.61 4.08 8.97
CA LEU A 235 -11.40 3.13 8.19
C LEU A 235 -12.68 3.86 7.77
N ASP A 236 -12.92 4.03 6.48
CA ASP A 236 -14.06 4.79 5.95
C ASP A 236 -14.85 3.93 4.96
N ASP A 237 -16.03 3.48 5.39
CA ASP A 237 -16.92 2.62 4.61
C ASP A 237 -18.02 3.39 3.88
N ARG A 238 -18.06 4.74 3.97
CA ARG A 238 -19.22 5.53 3.54
C ARG A 238 -19.60 5.31 2.08
N ALA A 239 -18.62 5.12 1.19
CA ALA A 239 -18.87 4.81 -0.21
C ALA A 239 -19.24 3.32 -0.44
N ALA A 240 -18.87 2.43 0.49
CA ALA A 240 -19.17 1.00 0.42
C ALA A 240 -20.51 0.61 1.10
N GLN A 241 -21.24 1.56 1.71
CA GLN A 241 -22.49 1.24 2.43
C GLN A 241 -23.59 0.66 1.53
N ASP A 242 -23.50 0.86 0.22
CA ASP A 242 -24.43 0.29 -0.76
C ASP A 242 -24.29 -1.24 -0.92
N PHE A 243 -23.22 -1.88 -0.41
CA PHE A 243 -22.99 -3.32 -0.60
C PHE A 243 -23.67 -4.23 0.44
N ALA A 244 -23.79 -3.78 1.69
CA ALA A 244 -23.77 -4.71 2.81
C ALA A 244 -25.14 -5.03 3.42
N ARG A 245 -26.24 -4.46 2.91
CA ARG A 245 -27.52 -4.48 3.66
C ARG A 245 -28.71 -5.11 2.97
N GLU A 246 -28.67 -5.33 1.65
CA GLU A 246 -29.87 -5.79 0.95
C GLU A 246 -30.01 -7.32 0.92
N ASP A 247 -28.93 -8.08 1.16
CA ASP A 247 -28.93 -9.55 1.01
C ASP A 247 -28.56 -10.34 2.29
N LEU A 248 -28.34 -9.66 3.43
CA LEU A 248 -27.78 -10.26 4.64
C LEU A 248 -28.80 -10.35 5.78
N ASP A 249 -30.01 -10.83 5.43
CA ASP A 249 -31.03 -11.20 6.40
C ASP A 249 -30.41 -12.16 7.44
N ASP A 250 -30.41 -11.74 8.71
CA ASP A 250 -29.91 -12.44 9.90
C ASP A 250 -28.38 -12.48 10.13
N GLU A 251 -27.53 -11.81 9.34
CA GLU A 251 -26.09 -11.76 9.64
C GLU A 251 -25.74 -10.74 10.72
N VAL A 252 -25.12 -11.23 11.81
CA VAL A 252 -24.52 -10.37 12.82
C VAL A 252 -23.18 -9.87 12.29
N PHE A 253 -23.00 -8.55 12.24
CA PHE A 253 -21.71 -7.94 11.92
C PHE A 253 -20.96 -7.62 13.22
N PRO A 254 -20.05 -8.49 13.68
CA PRO A 254 -19.27 -8.22 14.87
C PRO A 254 -18.37 -6.98 14.70
N PRO A 255 -18.07 -6.27 15.80
CA PRO A 255 -17.17 -5.13 15.77
C PRO A 255 -15.73 -5.54 15.50
N LEU A 256 -14.88 -4.54 15.24
CA LEU A 256 -13.43 -4.65 15.10
C LEU A 256 -12.73 -5.30 16.31
N GLY A 257 -13.39 -5.33 17.48
CA GLY A 257 -12.86 -5.92 18.70
C GLY A 257 -11.88 -5.00 19.46
N ASP A 258 -11.09 -5.58 20.36
CA ASP A 258 -10.23 -4.80 21.27
C ASP A 258 -8.97 -4.28 20.56
N LEU A 259 -8.87 -2.96 20.42
CA LEU A 259 -7.69 -2.26 19.89
C LEU A 259 -6.75 -1.70 20.96
N ARG A 260 -6.99 -1.94 22.26
CA ARG A 260 -6.11 -1.41 23.34
C ARG A 260 -4.66 -1.88 23.24
N VAL A 261 -4.39 -2.94 22.47
CA VAL A 261 -3.04 -3.40 22.15
C VAL A 261 -2.22 -2.33 21.42
N LEU A 262 -2.86 -1.43 20.67
CA LEU A 262 -2.23 -0.31 19.96
C LEU A 262 -2.02 0.88 20.91
N SER A 263 -1.17 0.69 21.92
CA SER A 263 -1.00 1.65 23.04
C SER A 263 -0.56 3.07 22.64
N ILE A 264 -0.02 3.25 21.44
CA ILE A 264 0.44 4.55 20.92
C ILE A 264 -0.54 5.18 19.92
N LEU A 265 -1.68 4.53 19.65
CA LEU A 265 -2.70 5.04 18.74
C LEU A 265 -3.28 6.33 19.32
N GLN A 266 -3.20 7.41 18.56
CA GLN A 266 -3.63 8.76 18.95
C GLN A 266 -4.97 9.11 18.28
N THR A 267 -5.12 8.69 17.04
CA THR A 267 -6.31 8.95 16.23
C THR A 267 -6.92 7.63 15.78
N LEU A 268 -8.20 7.45 16.09
CA LEU A 268 -9.03 6.35 15.61
C LEU A 268 -10.27 6.97 14.98
N ASP A 269 -10.40 6.82 13.67
CA ASP A 269 -11.54 7.29 12.89
C ASP A 269 -12.13 6.10 12.14
N VAL A 270 -13.22 5.55 12.67
CA VAL A 270 -13.84 4.33 12.15
C VAL A 270 -15.35 4.48 12.19
N PRO A 271 -16.11 3.76 11.34
CA PRO A 271 -17.55 3.86 11.32
C PRO A 271 -18.13 3.33 12.63
N GLN A 272 -19.31 3.81 13.01
CA GLN A 272 -19.96 3.37 14.25
C GLN A 272 -20.16 1.85 14.27
N SER A 273 -20.54 1.26 13.13
CA SER A 273 -20.68 -0.19 12.92
C SER A 273 -19.41 -0.96 13.28
N ALA A 274 -18.22 -0.43 12.96
CA ALA A 274 -16.95 -1.07 13.30
C ALA A 274 -16.69 -1.09 14.82
N LEU A 275 -17.25 -0.15 15.59
CA LEU A 275 -17.05 -0.07 17.04
C LEU A 275 -18.02 -0.93 17.84
N VAL A 276 -19.31 -0.86 17.49
CA VAL A 276 -20.37 -1.52 18.26
C VAL A 276 -20.84 -2.83 17.64
N GLY A 277 -20.54 -3.05 16.36
CA GLY A 277 -21.19 -4.09 15.55
C GLY A 277 -22.53 -3.61 15.02
N VAL A 278 -23.14 -4.41 14.15
CA VAL A 278 -24.53 -4.20 13.71
C VAL A 278 -25.35 -5.39 14.22
N ASP A 279 -26.36 -5.09 15.02
CA ASP A 279 -27.35 -6.04 15.50
C ASP A 279 -28.70 -5.63 14.91
N GLU A 280 -29.08 -6.25 13.80
CA GLU A 280 -30.32 -5.93 13.08
C GLU A 280 -31.58 -6.44 13.80
N SER A 281 -31.42 -7.17 14.92
CA SER A 281 -32.55 -7.70 15.68
C SER A 281 -33.34 -6.65 16.48
N LEU A 282 -32.85 -5.41 16.57
CA LEU A 282 -33.44 -4.37 17.44
C LEU A 282 -34.54 -3.51 16.80
N ASP A 283 -34.75 -3.59 15.49
CA ASP A 283 -35.70 -2.71 14.78
C ASP A 283 -37.04 -3.39 14.41
N ALA A 284 -37.20 -4.70 14.67
CA ALA A 284 -38.34 -5.47 14.20
C ALA A 284 -39.68 -5.25 14.95
N ASP A 285 -39.70 -4.51 16.08
CA ASP A 285 -40.86 -4.50 17.00
C ASP A 285 -41.58 -3.13 17.14
N THR A 286 -41.40 -2.17 16.23
CA THR A 286 -42.15 -0.88 16.31
C THR A 286 -43.41 -0.80 15.45
N ASP A 287 -43.89 -1.92 14.91
CA ASP A 287 -45.20 -1.99 14.24
C ASP A 287 -46.34 -2.13 15.28
N ASP A 288 -46.41 -1.13 16.17
CA ASP A 288 -47.48 -0.98 17.15
C ASP A 288 -48.74 -0.50 16.42
N SER A 289 -49.49 -1.48 15.95
CA SER A 289 -50.79 -1.34 15.28
C SER A 289 -51.77 -0.59 16.19
N ALA A 290 -52.18 0.61 15.77
CA ALA A 290 -53.29 1.39 16.34
C ALA A 290 -54.57 1.28 15.50
#